data_AF-A0A0S8HIV9-F1
#
_entry.id   AF-A0A0S8HIV9-F1
#
_cell.length_a   1.000
_cell.length_b   1.000
_cell.length_c   1.000
_cell.angle_alpha   90.00
_cell.angle_beta   90.00
_cell.angle_gamma   90.00
#
_symmetry.space_group_name_H-M   'P 1'
#
loop_
_entity.id
_entity.type
_entity.pdbx_description
1 polymer ?
#
loop_
_entity_poly.entity_id
_entity_poly.type
_entity_poly.pdbx_seq_one_letter_code
_entity_poly.pdbx_strand_id
1 'polypeptide(L)'
;TFTHPESLAPRGVPIHPTQLYESAANFAIFLFVMAIRKKDRFRGKLFWIYLLSYSVMRFFVEFYRDDPRGWVIPNTLSTAQAIGIPAAILALCMLLKKTAKRKS
;
A
#
# COMPACT_ATOMS: atom_id res chain seq x y z
N THR A 1 -25.66 -2.29 -5.26
CA THR A 1 -26.21 -0.99 -4.82
C THR A 1 -26.92 -1.17 -3.51
N PHE A 2 -26.63 -0.37 -2.49
CA PHE A 2 -27.30 -0.48 -1.19
C PHE A 2 -28.72 0.10 -1.28
N THR A 3 -29.73 -0.70 -0.94
CA THR A 3 -31.16 -0.33 -1.01
C THR A 3 -31.81 -0.24 0.37
N HIS A 4 -31.17 -0.76 1.42
CA HIS A 4 -31.69 -0.72 2.79
C HIS A 4 -31.55 0.68 3.41
N PRO A 5 -32.60 1.18 4.10
CA PRO A 5 -32.62 2.52 4.68
C PRO A 5 -31.58 2.74 5.79
N GLU A 6 -31.21 1.68 6.52
CA GLU A 6 -30.20 1.70 7.59
C GLU A 6 -28.75 1.48 7.09
N SER A 7 -28.53 1.54 5.78
CA SER A 7 -27.19 1.37 5.21
C SER A 7 -26.31 2.59 5.48
N LEU A 8 -25.18 2.38 6.16
CA LEU A 8 -24.12 3.39 6.32
C LEU A 8 -23.44 3.77 4.99
N ALA A 9 -23.63 2.96 3.94
CA ALA A 9 -23.11 3.22 2.60
C ALA A 9 -24.10 4.04 1.76
N PRO A 10 -23.60 4.96 0.91
CA PRO A 10 -24.42 5.77 0.00
C PRO A 10 -25.38 4.90 -0.83
N ARG A 11 -26.67 5.22 -0.74
CA ARG A 11 -27.74 4.52 -1.48
C ARG A 11 -27.71 4.97 -2.95
N GLY A 12 -27.86 4.02 -3.88
CA GLY A 12 -27.95 4.33 -5.31
C GLY A 12 -26.61 4.55 -6.05
N VAL A 13 -25.46 4.56 -5.36
CA VAL A 13 -24.15 4.81 -5.99
C VAL A 13 -23.38 3.50 -6.20
N PRO A 14 -22.81 3.24 -7.39
CA PRO A 14 -21.84 2.17 -7.59
C PRO A 14 -20.59 2.46 -6.76
N ILE A 15 -20.28 1.58 -5.80
CA ILE A 15 -19.11 1.72 -4.93
C ILE A 15 -18.07 0.69 -5.35
N HIS A 16 -16.84 1.13 -5.57
CA HIS A 16 -15.73 0.23 -5.83
C HIS A 16 -15.45 -0.64 -4.59
N PRO A 17 -15.32 -1.97 -4.74
CA PRO A 17 -15.02 -2.85 -3.62
C PRO A 17 -13.54 -2.75 -3.25
N THR A 18 -13.13 -1.60 -2.72
CA THR A 18 -11.73 -1.30 -2.37
C THR A 18 -11.14 -2.34 -1.43
N GLN A 19 -11.93 -2.94 -0.55
CA GLN A 19 -11.53 -4.04 0.33
C GLN A 19 -11.07 -5.30 -0.43
N LEU A 20 -11.72 -5.64 -1.54
CA LEU A 20 -11.31 -6.76 -2.41
C LEU A 20 -10.00 -6.44 -3.12
N TYR A 21 -9.83 -5.20 -3.59
CA TYR A 21 -8.56 -4.77 -4.17
C TYR A 21 -7.43 -4.76 -3.13
N GLU A 22 -7.67 -4.27 -1.92
CA GLU A 22 -6.69 -4.25 -0.83
C GLU A 22 -6.28 -5.67 -0.40
N SER A 23 -7.25 -6.58 -0.20
CA SER A 23 -6.94 -7.96 0.21
C SER A 23 -6.19 -8.71 -0.89
N ALA A 24 -6.61 -8.60 -2.16
CA ALA A 24 -5.91 -9.20 -3.28
C ALA A 24 -4.48 -8.65 -3.44
N ALA A 25 -4.31 -7.33 -3.30
CA ALA A 25 -3.00 -6.71 -3.43
C ALA A 25 -2.06 -7.08 -2.27
N ASN A 26 -2.57 -7.13 -1.03
CA ASN A 26 -1.80 -7.63 0.12
C ASN A 26 -1.38 -9.10 -0.07
N PHE A 27 -2.28 -9.94 -0.60
CA PHE A 27 -1.95 -11.33 -0.91
C PHE A 27 -0.88 -11.44 -2.00
N ALA A 28 -0.95 -10.61 -3.05
CA ALA A 28 0.07 -10.54 -4.08
C ALA A 28 1.44 -10.10 -3.52
N ILE A 29 1.47 -9.10 -2.63
CA ILE A 29 2.69 -8.68 -1.94
C ILE A 29 3.25 -9.83 -1.09
N PHE A 30 2.40 -10.54 -0.35
CA PHE A 30 2.81 -11.70 0.43
C PHE A 30 3.47 -12.78 -0.44
N LEU A 31 2.84 -13.16 -1.55
CA LEU A 31 3.40 -14.14 -2.49
C LEU A 31 4.73 -13.66 -3.09
N PHE A 32 4.81 -12.38 -3.48
CA PHE A 32 6.03 -11.78 -4.01
C PHE A 32 7.18 -11.87 -3.00
N VAL A 33 6.95 -11.45 -1.75
CA VAL A 33 7.94 -11.49 -0.66
C VAL A 33 8.32 -12.94 -0.34
N MET A 34 7.37 -13.87 -0.34
CA MET A 34 7.62 -15.29 -0.08
C MET A 34 8.45 -15.95 -1.19
N ALA A 35 8.23 -15.57 -2.45
CA ALA A 35 8.99 -16.07 -3.59
C ALA A 35 10.48 -15.65 -3.53
N ILE A 36 10.74 -14.40 -3.12
CA ILE A 36 12.12 -13.88 -3.00
C ILE A 36 12.81 -14.28 -1.69
N ARG A 37 12.05 -14.69 -0.66
CA ARG A 37 12.58 -15.11 0.65
C ARG A 37 13.67 -16.17 0.52
N LYS A 38 13.52 -17.14 -0.38
CA LYS A 38 14.51 -18.22 -0.56
C LYS A 38 15.84 -17.74 -1.15
N LYS A 39 15.86 -16.60 -1.86
CA LYS A 39 17.06 -16.04 -2.49
C LYS A 39 17.87 -15.14 -1.56
N ASP A 40 17.33 -14.74 -0.41
CA ASP A 40 17.94 -13.72 0.45
C ASP A 40 18.37 -14.24 1.83
N ARG A 41 19.68 -14.23 2.08
CA ARG A 41 20.32 -14.50 3.39
C ARG A 41 20.41 -13.24 4.27
N PHE A 42 19.85 -12.11 3.84
CA PHE A 42 20.07 -10.81 4.45
C PHE A 42 18.97 -10.44 5.48
N ARG A 43 19.38 -10.19 6.73
CA ARG A 43 18.50 -9.72 7.80
C ARG A 43 17.92 -8.33 7.47
N GLY A 44 16.61 -8.27 7.23
CA GLY A 44 15.86 -7.01 7.06
C GLY A 44 15.56 -6.58 5.61
N LYS A 45 16.09 -7.26 4.58
CA LYS A 45 15.80 -6.90 3.17
C LYS A 45 14.33 -7.14 2.84
N LEU A 46 13.79 -8.27 3.27
CA LEU A 46 12.39 -8.63 3.07
C LEU A 46 11.44 -7.60 3.70
N PHE A 47 11.81 -7.04 4.86
CA PHE A 47 11.06 -5.98 5.51
C PHE A 47 11.00 -4.72 4.64
N TRP A 48 12.14 -4.26 4.13
CA TRP A 48 12.17 -3.06 3.28
C TRP A 48 11.49 -3.28 1.93
N ILE A 49 11.60 -4.47 1.33
CA ILE A 49 10.87 -4.80 0.11
C ILE A 49 9.36 -4.81 0.37
N TYR A 50 8.92 -5.46 1.45
CA TYR A 50 7.52 -5.45 1.86
C TYR A 50 7.01 -4.02 2.07
N LEU A 51 7.76 -3.20 2.83
CA LEU A 51 7.38 -1.82 3.13
C LEU A 51 7.25 -0.98 1.86
N LEU A 52 8.20 -1.12 0.92
CA LEU A 52 8.14 -0.42 -0.36
C LEU A 52 6.94 -0.87 -1.21
N SER A 53 6.74 -2.18 -1.37
CA SER A 53 5.62 -2.73 -2.14
C SER A 53 4.26 -2.33 -1.56
N TYR A 54 4.14 -2.36 -0.23
CA TYR A 54 2.93 -1.96 0.48
C TYR A 54 2.64 -0.45 0.33
N SER A 55 3.64 0.41 0.48
CA SER A 55 3.48 1.85 0.29
C SER A 55 3.02 2.20 -1.14
N VAL A 56 3.57 1.53 -2.15
CA VAL A 56 3.16 1.72 -3.55
C VAL A 56 1.72 1.27 -3.76
N MET A 57 1.35 0.10 -3.25
CA MET A 57 -0.01 -0.43 -3.31
C MET A 57 -1.03 0.49 -2.64
N ARG A 58 -0.71 1.05 -1.46
CA ARG A 58 -1.57 2.01 -0.76
C ARG A 58 -1.77 3.30 -1.55
N PHE A 59 -0.75 3.77 -2.26
CA PHE A 59 -0.88 4.93 -3.14
C PHE A 59 -1.91 4.68 -4.26
N PHE A 60 -1.86 3.51 -4.89
CA PHE A 60 -2.81 3.15 -5.95
C PHE A 60 -4.24 2.96 -5.43
N VAL A 61 -4.42 2.24 -4.32
CA VAL A 61 -5.76 2.03 -3.76
C VAL A 61 -6.42 3.33 -3.36
N GLU A 62 -5.65 4.29 -2.82
CA GLU A 62 -6.19 5.59 -2.46
C GLU A 62 -6.71 6.36 -3.69
N PHE A 63 -6.08 6.18 -4.86
CA PHE A 63 -6.56 6.79 -6.12
C PHE A 63 -7.94 6.26 -6.54
N TYR A 64 -8.24 5.00 -6.24
CA TYR A 64 -9.56 4.39 -6.48
C TYR A 64 -10.54 4.62 -5.33
N ARG A 65 -10.07 5.14 -4.19
CA ARG A 65 -10.87 5.39 -3.01
C ARG A 65 -11.43 6.81 -3.08
N ASP A 66 -12.52 6.96 -3.82
CA ASP A 66 -13.24 8.22 -4.03
C ASP A 66 -14.09 8.64 -2.80
N ASP A 67 -13.51 8.54 -1.59
CA ASP A 67 -14.19 8.75 -0.32
C ASP A 67 -13.58 9.93 0.46
N PRO A 68 -14.35 11.00 0.76
CA PRO A 68 -13.88 12.20 1.47
C PRO A 68 -13.42 11.94 2.91
N ARG A 69 -13.51 10.71 3.43
CA ARG A 69 -12.99 10.34 4.76
C ARG A 69 -11.48 10.07 4.81
N GLY A 70 -10.79 9.96 3.66
CA GLY A 70 -9.38 9.57 3.59
C GLY A 70 -8.35 10.68 3.82
N TRP A 71 -8.77 11.93 3.91
CA TRP A 71 -7.89 13.09 3.83
C TRP A 71 -7.28 13.49 5.18
N VAL A 72 -5.96 13.74 5.20
CA VAL A 72 -5.26 14.45 6.28
C VAL A 72 -5.37 15.95 6.06
N ILE A 73 -5.23 16.37 4.80
CA ILE A 73 -5.49 17.74 4.36
C ILE A 73 -6.56 17.65 3.27
N PRO A 74 -7.74 18.28 3.44
CA PRO A 74 -8.84 18.18 2.49
C PRO A 74 -8.38 18.46 1.05
N ASN A 75 -8.78 17.60 0.12
CA ASN A 75 -8.51 17.69 -1.33
C ASN A 75 -7.04 17.81 -1.75
N THR A 76 -6.08 17.58 -0.85
CA THR A 76 -4.65 17.79 -1.12
C THR A 76 -3.77 16.64 -0.66
N LEU A 77 -4.02 16.06 0.52
CA LEU A 77 -3.19 14.97 1.04
C LEU A 77 -4.05 13.90 1.72
N SER A 78 -4.00 12.68 1.19
CA SER A 78 -4.56 11.52 1.86
C SER A 78 -3.67 11.02 3.01
N THR A 79 -4.28 10.42 4.01
CA THR A 79 -3.61 9.66 5.09
C THR A 79 -2.69 8.58 4.53
N ALA A 80 -3.12 7.90 3.46
CA ALA A 80 -2.32 6.87 2.80
C ALA A 80 -1.05 7.47 2.18
N GLN A 81 -1.15 8.67 1.59
CA GLN A 81 -0.01 9.37 0.98
C GLN A 81 0.94 9.95 2.04
N ALA A 82 0.38 10.55 3.09
CA ALA A 82 1.14 11.15 4.20
C ALA A 82 2.07 10.13 4.88
N ILE A 83 1.63 8.88 5.03
CA ILE A 83 2.42 7.80 5.64
C ILE A 83 3.20 7.01 4.57
N GLY A 84 2.57 6.74 3.43
CA GLY A 84 3.12 5.89 2.38
C GLY A 84 4.35 6.48 1.71
N ILE A 85 4.35 7.80 1.43
CA ILE A 85 5.46 8.47 0.74
C ILE A 85 6.75 8.45 1.58
N PRO A 86 6.76 8.89 2.85
CA PRO A 86 7.96 8.79 3.70
C PRO A 86 8.44 7.35 3.88
N ALA A 87 7.51 6.40 4.06
CA ALA A 87 7.85 4.98 4.22
C ALA A 87 8.48 4.40 2.94
N ALA A 88 7.98 4.77 1.76
CA ALA A 88 8.56 4.34 0.48
C ALA A 88 9.98 4.92 0.27
N ILE A 89 10.18 6.21 0.58
CA ILE A 89 11.49 6.86 0.47
C ILE A 89 12.50 6.20 1.42
N LEU A 90 12.10 5.95 2.67
CA LEU A 90 12.97 5.30 3.66
C LEU A 90 13.34 3.88 3.21
N ALA A 91 12.36 3.11 2.73
CA ALA A 91 12.59 1.76 2.22
C ALA A 91 13.54 1.74 1.02
N LEU A 92 13.33 2.63 0.05
CA LEU A 92 14.19 2.76 -1.11
C LEU A 92 15.62 3.14 -0.71
N CYS A 93 15.79 4.15 0.15
CA CYS A 93 17.10 4.56 0.67
C CYS A 93 17.85 3.39 1.32
N MET A 94 17.17 2.60 2.16
CA MET A 94 17.75 1.45 2.85
C MET A 94 18.16 0.33 1.89
N LEU A 95 17.34 0.05 0.88
CA LEU A 95 17.64 -0.95 -0.15
C LEU A 95 18.83 -0.53 -1.03
N LEU A 96 18.93 0.75 -1.41
CA LEU A 96 20.03 1.27 -2.22
C LEU A 96 21.36 1.30 -1.46
N LYS A 97 21.39 1.84 -0.23
CA LYS A 97 22.61 1.88 0.61
C LYS A 97 23.20 0.49 0.83
N LYS A 98 22.34 -0.52 1.03
CA LYS A 98 22.77 -1.90 1.27
C LYS A 98 23.24 -2.60 -0.01
N THR A 99 22.64 -2.28 -1.15
CA THR A 99 23.07 -2.82 -2.45
C THR A 99 24.46 -2.30 -2.82
N ALA A 100 24.76 -1.03 -2.53
CA ALA A 100 26.09 -0.45 -2.73
C ALA A 100 27.17 -1.13 -1.87
N LYS A 101 26.89 -1.41 -0.59
CA LYS A 101 27.83 -2.09 0.32
C LYS A 101 28.12 -3.56 -0.04
N ARG A 102 27.30 -4.18 -0.90
CA ARG A 102 27.54 -5.56 -1.38
C ARG A 102 28.47 -5.62 -2.60
N LYS A 103 28.65 -4.50 -3.31
CA LYS A 103 29.50 -4.40 -4.51
C LYS A 103 30.91 -3.88 -4.22
N SER A 104 31.15 -3.33 -3.02
CA SER A 104 32.47 -2.94 -2.50
C SER A 104 33.01 -4.03 -1.58
#